data_AF-A0AA42INN1-F1
#
_entry.id   AF-A0AA42INN1-F1
#
_cell.length_a   1.000
_cell.length_b   1.000
_cell.length_c   1.000
_cell.angle_alpha   90.00
_cell.angle_beta   90.00
_cell.angle_gamma   90.00
#
_symmetry.space_group_name_H-M   'P 1'
#
loop_
_entity.id
_entity.type
_entity.pdbx_description
1 polymer ?
#
loop_
_entity_poly.entity_id
_entity_poly.type
_entity_poly.pdbx_seq_one_letter_code
_entity_poly.pdbx_strand_id
1 'polypeptide(L)'
;PLRTKVKTVVEVVKRYQKTDPALLLELAKIGNNINQIARALNIIKNADPQEQRKLDIFSILLVLKAIQTELEQVFPALPKISRQSPEQLQKRLSSIQLSEEDESAY
;
A
#
# COMPACT_ATOMS: atom_id res chain seq x y z
N PRO A 1 -16.61 -11.56 -17.89
CA PRO A 1 -15.94 -10.50 -17.09
C PRO A 1 -16.82 -9.89 -15.97
N LEU A 2 -18.09 -9.56 -16.23
CA LEU A 2 -18.97 -8.89 -15.25
C LEU A 2 -19.47 -9.83 -14.13
N ARG A 3 -19.90 -11.06 -14.48
CA ARG A 3 -20.39 -12.07 -13.53
C ARG A 3 -19.37 -12.44 -12.44
N THR A 4 -18.09 -12.49 -12.78
CA THR A 4 -17.01 -12.84 -11.83
C THR A 4 -16.82 -11.74 -10.79
N LYS A 5 -16.80 -10.46 -11.20
CA LYS A 5 -16.68 -9.31 -10.29
C LYS A 5 -17.85 -9.24 -9.30
N VAL A 6 -19.09 -9.46 -9.77
CA VAL A 6 -20.28 -9.45 -8.92
C VAL A 6 -20.24 -10.57 -7.88
N LYS A 7 -19.83 -11.79 -8.28
CA LYS A 7 -19.72 -12.93 -7.37
C LYS A 7 -18.69 -12.68 -6.25
N THR A 8 -17.54 -12.10 -6.58
CA THR A 8 -16.50 -11.74 -5.60
C THR A 8 -16.97 -10.66 -4.63
N VAL A 9 -17.66 -9.61 -5.11
CA VAL A 9 -18.19 -8.54 -4.24
C VAL A 9 -19.24 -9.11 -3.26
N VAL A 10 -20.12 -10.00 -3.72
CA VAL A 10 -21.15 -10.62 -2.88
C VAL A 10 -20.54 -11.54 -1.80
N GLU A 11 -19.50 -12.31 -2.13
CA GLU A 11 -18.78 -13.14 -1.15
C GLU A 11 -18.06 -12.32 -0.08
N VAL A 12 -17.45 -11.20 -0.48
CA VAL A 12 -16.80 -10.24 0.42
C VAL A 12 -17.84 -9.64 1.38
N VAL A 13 -19.00 -9.20 0.86
CA VAL A 13 -20.09 -8.66 1.68
C VAL A 13 -20.62 -9.70 2.67
N LYS A 14 -20.85 -10.96 2.24
CA LYS A 14 -21.28 -12.04 3.14
C LYS A 14 -20.27 -12.34 4.25
N ARG A 15 -18.96 -12.21 3.99
CA ARG A 15 -17.91 -12.43 5.00
C ARG A 15 -17.94 -11.40 6.14
N TYR A 16 -18.30 -10.16 5.83
CA TYR A 16 -18.30 -9.06 6.80
C TYR A 16 -19.68 -8.73 7.38
N GLN A 17 -20.76 -9.37 6.91
CA GLN A 17 -22.12 -9.20 7.45
C GLN A 17 -22.26 -9.52 8.95
N LYS A 18 -21.32 -10.27 9.54
CA LYS A 18 -21.29 -10.59 10.97
C LYS A 18 -20.41 -9.65 11.81
N THR A 19 -19.73 -8.69 11.17
CA THR A 19 -18.83 -7.73 11.82
C THR A 19 -19.56 -6.42 12.07
N ASP A 20 -19.29 -5.77 13.20
CA ASP A 20 -19.86 -4.47 13.54
C ASP A 20 -19.64 -3.43 12.41
N PRO A 21 -20.71 -2.84 11.85
CA PRO A 21 -20.61 -1.82 10.80
C PRO A 21 -19.77 -0.60 11.20
N ALA A 22 -19.79 -0.19 12.47
CA ALA A 22 -19.00 0.95 12.93
C ALA A 22 -17.50 0.63 12.84
N LEU A 23 -17.11 -0.58 13.27
CA LEU A 23 -15.73 -1.07 13.13
C LEU A 23 -15.30 -1.14 11.66
N LEU A 24 -16.14 -1.67 10.77
CA LEU A 24 -15.84 -1.73 9.33
C LEU A 24 -15.63 -0.33 8.72
N LEU A 25 -16.42 0.65 9.15
CA LEU A 25 -16.28 2.04 8.69
C LEU A 25 -14.94 2.63 9.11
N GLU A 26 -14.52 2.43 10.36
CA GLU A 26 -13.23 2.93 10.84
C GLU A 26 -12.05 2.26 10.13
N LEU A 27 -12.12 0.94 9.91
CA LEU A 27 -11.11 0.23 9.11
C LEU A 27 -11.06 0.73 7.65
N ALA A 28 -12.22 1.04 7.06
CA ALA A 28 -12.29 1.58 5.72
C ALA A 28 -11.65 2.98 5.64
N LYS A 29 -11.87 3.84 6.64
CA LYS A 29 -11.21 5.15 6.74
C LYS A 29 -9.69 5.02 6.85
N ILE A 30 -9.20 4.12 7.71
CA ILE A 30 -7.75 3.83 7.85
C ILE A 30 -7.18 3.37 6.50
N GLY A 31 -7.83 2.40 5.84
CA GLY A 31 -7.40 1.91 4.53
C GLY A 31 -7.40 3.00 3.45
N ASN A 32 -8.38 3.90 3.45
CA ASN A 32 -8.45 5.02 2.52
C ASN A 32 -7.29 6.01 2.74
N ASN A 33 -6.97 6.34 3.99
CA ASN A 33 -5.85 7.22 4.33
C ASN A 33 -4.52 6.61 3.87
N ILE A 34 -4.28 5.31 4.11
CA ILE A 34 -3.08 4.61 3.62
C ILE A 34 -2.98 4.67 2.09
N ASN A 35 -4.10 4.51 1.39
CA ASN A 35 -4.13 4.59 -0.07
C ASN A 35 -3.82 6.02 -0.59
N GLN A 36 -4.26 7.05 0.13
CA GLN A 36 -3.93 8.44 -0.20
C GLN A 36 -2.44 8.73 -0.01
N ILE A 37 -1.86 8.24 1.10
CA ILE A 37 -0.41 8.32 1.35
C ILE A 37 0.36 7.66 0.20
N ALA A 38 -0.02 6.44 -0.19
CA ALA A 38 0.63 5.73 -1.30
C ALA A 38 0.54 6.51 -2.63
N ARG A 39 -0.60 7.16 -2.91
CA ARG A 39 -0.77 8.00 -4.10
C ARG A 39 0.11 9.25 -4.04
N ALA A 40 0.16 9.93 -2.90
CA ALA A 40 0.99 11.11 -2.71
C ALA A 40 2.47 10.77 -2.92
N LEU A 41 2.94 9.67 -2.32
CA LEU A 41 4.31 9.18 -2.51
C LEU A 41 4.59 8.80 -3.97
N ASN A 42 3.63 8.19 -4.66
CA ASN A 42 3.80 7.86 -6.07
C ASN A 42 3.84 9.10 -6.97
N ILE A 43 3.05 10.14 -6.68
CA ILE A 43 3.12 11.42 -7.41
C ILE A 43 4.50 12.04 -7.22
N ILE A 44 4.96 12.10 -5.97
CA ILE A 44 6.26 12.61 -5.57
C ILE A 44 7.41 11.86 -6.24
N LYS A 45 7.38 10.52 -6.25
CA LYS A 45 8.40 9.68 -6.91
C LYS A 45 8.58 10.06 -8.40
N ASN A 46 7.49 10.46 -9.05
CA ASN A 46 7.50 10.81 -10.47
C ASN A 46 7.56 12.34 -10.71
N ALA A 47 7.81 13.14 -9.66
CA ALA A 47 7.95 14.59 -9.77
C ALA A 47 9.34 14.97 -10.33
N ASP A 48 9.51 16.25 -10.66
CA ASP A 48 10.82 16.79 -11.06
C ASP A 48 11.88 16.59 -9.95
N PRO A 49 13.16 16.31 -10.28
CA PRO A 49 14.22 16.08 -9.30
C PRO A 49 14.43 17.18 -8.26
N GLN A 50 14.16 18.45 -8.58
CA GLN A 50 14.24 19.55 -7.60
C GLN A 50 13.11 19.47 -6.58
N GLU A 51 11.91 19.06 -6.99
CA GLU A 51 10.79 18.84 -6.07
C GLU A 51 11.01 17.59 -5.20
N GLN A 52 11.63 16.54 -5.74
CA GLN A 52 11.99 15.35 -4.98
C GLN A 52 12.98 15.66 -3.84
N ARG A 53 13.98 16.51 -4.10
CA ARG A 53 14.99 16.90 -3.09
C ARG A 53 14.44 17.70 -1.92
N LYS A 54 13.26 18.30 -2.05
CA LYS A 54 12.61 19.03 -0.95
C LYS A 54 12.02 18.10 0.11
N LEU A 55 11.95 16.80 -0.18
CA LEU A 55 11.38 15.83 0.74
C LEU A 55 12.43 15.19 1.62
N ASP A 56 12.10 15.17 2.91
CA ASP A 56 12.79 14.33 3.88
C ASP A 56 12.19 12.91 3.84
N ILE A 57 12.77 12.07 2.97
CA ILE A 57 12.39 10.66 2.82
C ILE A 57 12.57 9.89 4.13
N PHE A 58 13.55 10.26 4.96
CA PHE A 58 13.80 9.58 6.23
C PHE A 58 12.67 9.87 7.23
N SER A 59 12.25 11.14 7.36
CA SER A 59 11.10 11.50 8.19
C SER A 59 9.81 10.82 7.73
N ILE A 60 9.60 10.71 6.42
CA ILE A 60 8.45 9.97 5.87
C ILE A 60 8.51 8.49 6.26
N LEU A 61 9.65 7.83 6.09
CA LEU A 61 9.83 6.44 6.48
C LEU A 61 9.59 6.21 7.98
N LEU A 62 10.05 7.13 8.82
CA LEU A 62 9.85 7.06 10.26
C LEU A 62 8.35 7.10 10.62
N VAL A 63 7.59 8.02 10.02
CA VAL A 63 6.14 8.14 10.23
C VAL A 63 5.41 6.90 9.72
N LEU A 64 5.75 6.41 8.53
CA LEU A 64 5.15 5.19 7.97
C LEU A 64 5.43 3.96 8.85
N LYS A 65 6.63 3.88 9.42
CA LYS A 65 7.00 2.79 10.33
C LYS A 65 6.24 2.86 11.64
N ALA A 66 6.04 4.05 12.21
CA ALA A 66 5.22 4.25 13.39
C ALA A 66 3.77 3.81 13.15
N ILE A 67 3.17 4.24 12.04
CA ILE A 67 1.81 3.81 11.63
C ILE A 67 1.74 2.28 11.53
N GLN A 68 2.73 1.64 10.90
CA GLN A 68 2.77 0.17 10.82
C GLN A 68 2.80 -0.46 12.21
N THR A 69 3.68 0.01 13.10
CA THR A 69 3.84 -0.54 14.46
C THR A 69 2.57 -0.36 15.30
N GLU A 70 1.92 0.80 15.23
CA GLU A 70 0.65 1.05 15.92
C GLU A 70 -0.46 0.14 15.40
N LEU A 71 -0.57 -0.03 14.08
CA LEU A 71 -1.55 -0.95 13.49
C LEU A 71 -1.27 -2.41 13.91
N GLU A 72 -0.01 -2.84 13.94
CA GLU A 72 0.38 -4.20 14.38
C GLU A 72 0.01 -4.48 15.84
N GLN A 73 -0.01 -3.46 16.72
CA GLN A 73 -0.46 -3.61 18.11
C GLN A 73 -1.97 -3.82 18.22
N VAL A 74 -2.75 -3.19 17.33
CA VAL A 74 -4.22 -3.25 17.33
C VAL A 74 -4.72 -4.50 16.60
N PHE A 75 -4.00 -4.97 15.59
CA PHE A 75 -4.33 -6.19 14.85
C PHE A 75 -3.29 -7.28 15.14
N PRO A 76 -3.51 -8.21 16.10
CA PRO A 76 -2.61 -9.34 16.29
C PRO A 76 -2.41 -10.05 14.95
N ALA A 77 -1.15 -10.25 14.59
CA ALA A 77 -0.65 -10.71 13.28
C ALA A 77 -1.77 -11.04 12.28
N LEU A 78 -2.28 -10.02 11.58
CA LEU A 78 -3.11 -10.25 10.40
C LEU A 78 -2.34 -11.23 9.52
N PRO A 79 -2.99 -12.29 8.99
CA PRO A 79 -2.30 -13.22 8.12
C PRO A 79 -1.59 -12.41 7.03
N LYS A 80 -0.33 -12.76 6.72
CA LYS A 80 0.41 -12.08 5.65
C LYS A 80 -0.32 -12.34 4.33
N ILE A 81 -1.26 -11.48 3.98
CA ILE A 81 -1.95 -11.51 2.70
C ILE A 81 -0.99 -10.87 1.70
N SER A 82 -0.11 -11.68 1.10
CA SER A 82 0.62 -11.25 -0.07
C SER A 82 -0.39 -11.06 -1.20
N ARG A 83 -0.76 -9.81 -1.49
CA ARG A 83 -1.60 -9.48 -2.65
C ARG A 83 -0.86 -9.68 -3.97
N GLN A 84 0.45 -9.91 -3.91
CA GLN A 84 1.34 -10.06 -5.06
C GLN A 84 1.90 -11.48 -5.08
N SER A 85 1.92 -12.10 -6.26
CA SER A 85 2.66 -13.35 -6.44
C SER A 85 4.18 -13.09 -6.35
N PRO A 86 4.99 -14.09 -5.99
CA PRO A 86 6.45 -13.98 -5.98
C PRO A 86 7.00 -13.46 -7.31
N GLU A 87 6.40 -13.82 -8.45
CA GLU A 87 6.83 -13.33 -9.76
C GLU A 87 6.57 -11.82 -9.94
N GLN A 88 5.45 -11.31 -9.42
CA GLN A 88 5.13 -9.88 -9.49
C GLN A 88 6.07 -9.03 -8.63
N LEU A 89 6.51 -9.57 -7.50
CA LEU A 89 7.52 -8.95 -6.65
C LEU A 89 8.88 -8.93 -7.34
N GLN A 90 9.32 -10.06 -7.91
CA GLN A 90 10.56 -10.14 -8.68
C GLN A 90 10.58 -9.16 -9.85
N LYS A 91 9.49 -9.05 -10.62
CA LYS A 91 9.41 -8.12 -11.75
C LYS A 91 9.52 -6.65 -11.33
N ARG A 92 9.01 -6.30 -10.14
CA ARG A 92 9.13 -4.94 -9.60
C ARG A 92 10.53 -4.69 -9.04
N LEU A 93 11.09 -5.65 -8.32
CA LEU A 93 12.47 -5.58 -7.81
C LEU A 93 13.48 -5.43 -8.95
N SER A 94 13.36 -6.24 -10.01
CA SER A 94 14.21 -6.11 -11.18
C SER A 94 14.04 -4.76 -11.87
N SER A 95 12.80 -4.24 -11.98
CA SER A 95 12.58 -2.90 -12.55
C SER A 95 13.18 -1.76 -11.72
N ILE A 96 13.32 -1.94 -10.39
CA ILE A 96 13.97 -0.97 -9.51
C ILE A 96 15.50 -1.05 -9.65
N GLN A 97 16.05 -2.26 -9.72
CA GLN A 97 17.49 -2.46 -9.94
C GLN A 97 17.95 -1.90 -11.30
N LEU A 98 17.15 -2.10 -12.36
CA LEU A 98 17.41 -1.52 -13.68
C LEU A 98 17.41 0.02 -13.67
N SER A 99 16.55 0.65 -12.85
CA SER A 99 16.55 2.12 -12.73
C SER A 99 17.73 2.68 -11.92
N GLU A 100 18.27 1.91 -10.97
CA GLU A 100 19.45 2.32 -10.18
C GLU A 100 20.74 2.24 -11.01
N GLU A 101 20.85 1.26 -11.92
CA GLU A 101 22.01 1.12 -12.83
C GLU A 101 22.06 2.27 -13.86
N ASP A 102 20.91 2.66 -14.43
CA ASP A 102 20.82 3.78 -15.40
C ASP A 102 21.15 5.15 -14.79
N GLU A 103 20.84 5.39 -13.50
CA GLU A 103 21.23 6.64 -12.81
C GLU A 103 22.72 6.70 -12.43
N SER A 104 23.39 5.54 -12.30
CA SER A 104 24.83 5.46 -11.96
C SER A 104 25.78 5.64 -13.15
N ALA A 105 25.23 5.60 -14.37
CA ALA A 105 25.98 5.74 -15.63
C ALA A 105 26.10 7.21 -16.11
N TYR A 106 25.60 8.17 -15.33
CA TYR A 106 25.71 9.62 -15.53
C TYR A 106 26.47 10.30 -14.39
#